data_AF-A0A4Y2JSR0-F1
#
_entry.id   AF-A0A4Y2JSR0-F1
#
_cell.length_a   1.000
_cell.length_b   1.000
_cell.length_c   1.000
_cell.angle_alpha   90.00
_cell.angle_beta   90.00
_cell.angle_gamma   90.00
#
_symmetry.space_group_name_H-M   'P 1'
#
loop_
_entity.id
_entity.type
_entity.pdbx_description
1 polymer ?
#
loop_
_entity_poly.entity_id
_entity_poly.type
_entity_poly.pdbx_seq_one_letter_code
_entity_poly.pdbx_strand_id
1 'polypeptide(L)'
;QPVDEIDLTELASIVNALIAVCIEPREFYGLDLVAALRTRVDTKQEVHPLPFIALCNAKVPITPTDVDKLLKTFNSNSRALWTEGETFSKDCLLTQYRFPDASAVA
;
A
#
# COMPACT_ATOMS: atom_id res chain seq x y z
N GLN A 1 -20.15 7.04 9.85
CA GLN A 1 -18.92 7.80 10.10
C GLN A 1 -18.30 8.18 8.75
N PRO A 2 -17.65 9.35 8.63
CA PRO A 2 -17.31 10.00 7.35
C PRO A 2 -16.14 9.37 6.58
N VAL A 3 -15.73 8.13 6.92
CA VAL A 3 -14.58 7.48 6.28
C VAL A 3 -14.82 7.25 4.78
N ASP A 4 -16.07 7.14 4.35
CA ASP A 4 -16.45 7.00 2.94
C ASP A 4 -16.30 8.28 2.11
N GLU A 5 -16.19 9.44 2.77
CA GLU A 5 -15.98 10.74 2.11
C GLU A 5 -14.49 11.09 1.95
N ILE A 6 -13.59 10.37 2.66
CA ILE A 6 -12.14 10.58 2.60
C ILE A 6 -11.60 9.98 1.30
N ASP A 7 -10.81 10.76 0.54
CA ASP A 7 -10.17 10.24 -0.67
C ASP A 7 -9.19 9.10 -0.34
N LEU A 8 -9.00 8.19 -1.29
CA LEU A 8 -8.11 7.04 -1.16
C LEU A 8 -6.68 7.42 -0.74
N THR A 9 -6.12 8.51 -1.29
CA THR A 9 -4.76 8.95 -0.96
C THR A 9 -4.66 9.63 0.39
N GLU A 10 -5.71 10.34 0.80
CA GLU A 10 -5.83 10.94 2.13
C GLU A 10 -5.96 9.86 3.20
N LEU A 11 -6.80 8.86 2.98
CA LEU A 11 -6.92 7.70 3.85
C LEU A 11 -5.60 6.94 3.99
N ALA A 12 -4.88 6.74 2.89
CA ALA A 12 -3.56 6.11 2.92
C ALA A 12 -2.56 6.93 3.76
N SER A 13 -2.60 8.27 3.65
CA SER A 13 -1.80 9.17 4.47
C SER A 13 -2.13 9.04 5.96
N ILE A 14 -3.42 8.95 6.31
CA ILE A 14 -3.87 8.75 7.70
C ILE A 14 -3.35 7.41 8.24
N VAL A 15 -3.52 6.30 7.50
CA VAL A 15 -3.04 4.98 7.91
C VAL A 15 -1.53 5.00 8.14
N ASN A 16 -0.77 5.57 7.21
CA ASN A 16 0.69 5.71 7.36
C ASN A 16 1.07 6.57 8.57
N ALA A 17 0.38 7.68 8.81
CA ALA A 17 0.65 8.55 9.95
C ALA A 17 0.42 7.82 11.28
N LEU A 18 -0.68 7.06 11.41
CA LEU A 18 -0.97 6.27 12.61
C LEU A 18 0.12 5.23 12.87
N ILE A 19 0.53 4.49 11.83
CA ILE A 19 1.60 3.50 11.93
C ILE A 19 2.93 4.16 12.33
N ALA A 20 3.26 5.32 11.75
CA ALA A 20 4.49 6.05 12.04
C ALA A 20 4.59 6.50 13.51
N VAL A 21 3.45 6.74 14.18
CA VAL A 21 3.39 7.08 15.60
C VAL A 21 2.98 5.90 16.49
N CYS A 22 3.07 4.67 15.98
CA CYS A 22 2.77 3.42 16.69
C CYS A 22 1.33 3.31 17.22
N ILE A 23 0.36 3.93 16.54
CA ILE A 23 -1.08 3.77 16.81
C ILE A 23 -1.64 2.71 15.87
N GLU A 24 -2.45 1.78 16.41
CA GLU A 24 -3.08 0.70 15.64
C GLU A 24 -4.22 1.24 14.74
N PRO A 25 -4.07 1.22 13.40
CA PRO A 25 -5.11 1.73 12.48
C PRO A 25 -6.34 0.81 12.33
N ARG A 26 -6.28 -0.45 12.77
CA ARG A 26 -7.40 -1.41 12.69
C ARG A 26 -8.48 -1.20 13.75
N GLU A 27 -8.14 -0.49 14.82
CA GLU A 27 -9.05 -0.21 15.95
C GLU A 27 -9.19 1.29 16.21
N PHE A 28 -8.95 2.12 15.20
CA PHE A 28 -8.95 3.58 15.31
C PHE A 28 -10.38 4.10 15.55
N TYR A 29 -10.70 4.44 16.80
CA TYR A 29 -12.05 4.84 17.22
C TYR A 29 -13.14 3.83 16.82
N GLY A 30 -12.82 2.53 16.89
CA GLY A 30 -13.74 1.45 16.51
C GLY A 30 -13.89 1.22 15.01
N LEU A 31 -13.02 1.81 14.19
CA LEU A 31 -13.00 1.65 12.74
C LEU A 31 -11.73 0.92 12.30
N ASP A 32 -11.89 -0.04 11.38
CA ASP A 32 -10.75 -0.65 10.68
C ASP A 32 -10.41 0.16 9.42
N LEU A 33 -9.49 1.11 9.57
CA LEU A 33 -9.04 1.96 8.45
C LEU A 33 -8.24 1.17 7.41
N VAL A 34 -7.60 0.07 7.81
CA VAL A 34 -6.81 -0.78 6.92
C VAL A 34 -7.73 -1.59 6.01
N ALA A 35 -8.82 -2.15 6.53
CA ALA A 35 -9.84 -2.81 5.75
C ALA A 35 -10.51 -1.83 4.77
N ALA A 36 -10.87 -0.63 5.24
CA ALA A 36 -11.45 0.40 4.40
C ALA A 36 -10.50 0.82 3.25
N LEU A 37 -9.20 0.93 3.54
CA LEU A 37 -8.18 1.20 2.53
C LEU A 37 -8.09 0.06 1.50
N ARG A 38 -8.05 -1.19 1.94
CA ARG A 38 -7.98 -2.36 1.04
C ARG A 38 -9.17 -2.40 0.09
N THR A 39 -10.40 -2.26 0.61
CA THR A 39 -11.62 -2.27 -0.21
C THR A 39 -11.59 -1.19 -1.29
N ARG A 40 -11.10 0.02 -0.98
CA ARG A 40 -11.02 1.12 -1.95
C ARG A 40 -9.93 0.92 -3.01
N VAL A 41 -8.81 0.28 -2.64
CA VAL A 41 -7.79 -0.13 -3.62
C VAL A 41 -8.35 -1.18 -4.57
N ASP A 42 -9.14 -2.12 -4.08
CA ASP A 42 -9.71 -3.21 -4.88
C ASP A 42 -10.68 -2.70 -5.94
N THR A 43 -11.47 -1.66 -5.64
CA THR A 43 -12.49 -1.10 -6.56
C THR A 43 -11.94 -0.18 -7.64
N LYS A 44 -10.73 0.38 -7.48
CA LYS A 44 -10.12 1.27 -8.48
C LYS A 44 -9.19 0.49 -9.44
N GLN A 45 -9.23 0.85 -10.73
CA GLN A 45 -8.37 0.25 -11.77
C GLN A 45 -6.96 0.85 -11.79
N GLU A 46 -6.85 2.16 -11.58
CA GLU A 46 -5.59 2.88 -11.46
C GLU A 46 -5.53 3.56 -10.10
N VAL A 47 -4.39 3.42 -9.43
CA VAL A 47 -4.24 3.82 -8.05
C VAL A 47 -2.84 4.39 -7.87
N HIS A 48 -2.78 5.55 -7.21
CA HIS A 48 -1.52 6.14 -6.76
C HIS A 48 -0.70 5.10 -5.95
N PRO A 49 0.65 5.13 -5.95
CA PRO A 49 1.43 4.14 -5.19
C PRO A 49 1.19 4.18 -3.66
N LEU A 50 0.88 5.36 -3.12
CA LEU A 50 0.75 5.60 -1.68
C LEU A 50 -0.20 4.63 -0.92
N PRO A 51 -1.43 4.35 -1.40
CA PRO A 51 -2.28 3.30 -0.82
C PRO A 51 -1.63 1.93 -0.66
N PHE A 52 -0.85 1.47 -1.64
CA PHE A 52 -0.17 0.17 -1.54
C PHE A 52 0.97 0.22 -0.51
N ILE A 53 1.68 1.35 -0.41
CA ILE A 53 2.68 1.57 0.64
C ILE A 53 2.04 1.50 2.02
N ALA A 54 0.89 2.18 2.22
CA ALA A 54 0.16 2.15 3.47
C ALA A 54 -0.35 0.74 3.83
N LEU A 55 -0.88 -0.01 2.86
CA LEU A 55 -1.27 -1.41 3.05
C LEU A 55 -0.07 -2.26 3.47
N CYS A 56 1.08 -2.06 2.83
CA CYS A 56 2.28 -2.81 3.16
C CYS A 56 2.80 -2.53 4.58
N ASN A 57 2.87 -1.24 4.96
CA ASN A 57 3.24 -0.83 6.31
C ASN A 57 2.27 -1.41 7.36
N ALA A 58 1.00 -1.56 7.00
CA ALA A 58 -0.03 -2.22 7.80
C ALA A 58 0.03 -3.77 7.78
N LYS A 59 1.08 -4.34 7.18
CA LYS A 59 1.33 -5.77 7.01
C LYS A 59 0.23 -6.49 6.21
N VAL A 60 -0.44 -5.79 5.32
CA VAL A 60 -1.42 -6.38 4.39
C VAL A 60 -0.68 -6.91 3.16
N PRO A 61 -0.99 -8.14 2.70
CA PRO A 61 -0.49 -8.70 1.45
C PRO A 61 -0.74 -7.80 0.24
N ILE A 62 0.33 -7.53 -0.51
CA ILE A 62 0.26 -7.00 -1.87
C ILE A 62 0.12 -8.20 -2.81
N THR A 63 -0.93 -8.16 -3.63
CA THR A 63 -1.29 -9.24 -4.55
C THR A 63 -0.66 -9.01 -5.93
N PRO A 64 -0.57 -10.05 -6.79
CA PRO A 64 -0.18 -9.86 -8.20
C PRO A 64 -1.05 -8.84 -8.94
N THR A 65 -2.35 -8.79 -8.63
CA THR A 65 -3.28 -7.79 -9.20
C THR A 65 -2.92 -6.37 -8.77
N ASP A 66 -2.44 -6.18 -7.55
CA ASP A 66 -1.97 -4.87 -7.07
C ASP A 66 -0.71 -4.43 -7.83
N VAL A 67 0.20 -5.36 -8.10
CA VAL A 67 1.40 -5.12 -8.92
C VAL A 67 0.99 -4.73 -10.35
N ASP A 68 0.02 -5.41 -10.94
CA ASP A 68 -0.48 -5.06 -12.29
C ASP A 68 -1.08 -3.65 -12.33
N LYS A 69 -1.84 -3.24 -11.30
CA LYS A 69 -2.39 -1.88 -11.19
C LYS A 69 -1.28 -0.83 -11.08
N LEU A 70 -0.25 -1.10 -10.29
CA LEU A 70 0.93 -0.25 -10.16
C LEU A 70 1.68 -0.11 -11.49
N LEU A 71 1.92 -1.23 -12.20
CA LEU A 71 2.61 -1.24 -13.49
C LEU A 71 1.80 -0.49 -14.57
N LYS A 72 0.47 -0.63 -14.58
CA LYS A 72 -0.39 0.16 -15.48
C LYS A 72 -0.25 1.66 -15.22
N THR A 73 -0.33 2.06 -13.95
CA THR A 73 -0.18 3.46 -13.52
C THR A 73 1.23 4.01 -13.83
N PHE A 74 2.25 3.16 -13.76
CA PHE A 74 3.64 3.48 -14.12
C PHE A 74 3.79 3.70 -15.62
N ASN A 75 3.21 2.82 -16.42
CA ASN A 75 3.30 2.91 -17.87
C ASN A 75 2.44 4.05 -18.45
N SER A 76 1.37 4.45 -17.76
CA SER A 76 0.49 5.55 -18.20
C SER A 76 0.98 6.94 -17.80
N ASN A 77 1.79 7.07 -16.73
CA ASN A 77 2.26 8.36 -16.23
C ASN A 77 3.79 8.51 -16.36
N SER A 78 4.26 9.57 -17.02
CA SER A 78 5.69 9.87 -17.15
C SER A 78 6.38 9.95 -15.79
N ARG A 79 7.47 9.16 -15.60
CA ARG A 79 8.55 9.10 -14.58
C ARG A 79 8.56 10.04 -13.35
N ALA A 80 8.00 11.24 -13.42
CA ALA A 80 7.95 12.26 -12.38
C ALA A 80 7.15 11.87 -11.11
N LEU A 81 6.19 10.95 -11.20
CA LEU A 81 5.41 10.48 -10.04
C LEU A 81 6.10 9.35 -9.24
N TRP A 82 7.23 8.82 -9.73
CA TRP A 82 7.74 7.51 -9.31
C TRP A 82 9.10 7.52 -8.62
N THR A 83 9.76 8.67 -8.49
CA THR A 83 11.05 8.77 -7.76
C THR A 83 10.95 8.28 -6.32
N GLU A 84 9.74 8.28 -5.73
CA GLU A 84 9.46 7.71 -4.40
C GLU A 84 8.79 6.33 -4.47
N GLY A 85 8.08 5.97 -5.55
CA GLY A 85 7.30 4.73 -5.62
C GLY A 85 8.11 3.45 -5.88
N GLU A 86 9.22 3.53 -6.64
CA GLU A 86 10.02 2.34 -7.00
C GLU A 86 10.75 1.70 -5.80
N THR A 87 11.22 2.52 -4.86
CA THR A 87 11.96 2.04 -3.67
C THR A 87 11.03 1.35 -2.68
N PHE A 88 9.85 1.94 -2.42
CA PHE A 88 8.89 1.39 -1.46
C PHE A 88 8.21 0.10 -1.94
N SER A 89 7.92 -0.03 -3.24
CA SER A 89 7.38 -1.29 -3.80
C SER A 89 8.37 -2.44 -3.63
N LYS A 90 9.67 -2.19 -3.84
CA LYS A 90 10.73 -3.19 -3.62
C LYS A 90 10.86 -3.57 -2.15
N ASP A 91 10.94 -2.61 -1.23
CA ASP A 91 11.08 -2.89 0.20
C ASP A 91 9.87 -3.65 0.77
N CYS A 92 8.68 -3.33 0.27
CA CYS A 92 7.46 -4.07 0.59
C CYS A 92 7.51 -5.53 0.09
N LEU A 93 7.86 -5.73 -1.19
CA LEU A 93 8.02 -7.06 -1.74
C LEU A 93 9.11 -7.85 -1.01
N LEU A 94 10.21 -7.21 -0.61
CA LEU A 94 11.31 -7.86 0.13
C LEU A 94 10.94 -8.26 1.57
N THR A 95 10.07 -7.50 2.23
CA THR A 95 9.58 -7.83 3.58
C THR A 95 8.49 -8.90 3.57
N GLN A 96 7.73 -9.00 2.47
CA GLN A 96 6.59 -9.92 2.35
C GLN A 96 6.94 -11.23 1.64
N TYR A 97 7.82 -11.16 0.64
CA TYR A 97 8.53 -12.29 0.05
C TYR A 97 9.91 -12.34 0.67
N ARG A 98 10.05 -13.00 1.81
CA ARG A 98 11.36 -13.50 2.24
C ARG A 98 11.86 -14.42 1.11
N PHE A 99 12.63 -13.90 0.15
CA PHE A 99 13.37 -14.75 -0.76
C PHE A 99 14.18 -15.68 0.16
N PRO A 100 14.03 -17.01 0.06
CA PRO A 100 14.90 -17.91 0.81
C PRO A 100 16.32 -17.48 0.48
N ASP A 101 17.16 -17.35 1.52
CA ASP A 101 18.54 -16.91 1.37
C ASP A 101 19.15 -17.58 0.14
N ALA A 102 19.83 -16.80 -0.71
CA ALA A 102 20.51 -17.32 -1.90
C ALA A 102 21.58 -18.39 -1.55
N SER A 103 21.82 -18.68 -0.25
CA SER A 103 22.59 -19.81 0.25
C SER A 103 21.83 -21.14 0.32
N ALA A 104 20.52 -21.17 0.07
CA ALA A 104 19.70 -22.38 0.08
C ALA A 104 19.55 -23.03 -1.32
N VAL A 105 20.16 -22.44 -2.34
CA VAL A 105 20.31 -23.04 -3.68
C VAL A 105 21.81 -23.10 -3.99
N ALA A 106 22.50 -24.01 -3.32
CA ALA A 106 23.86 -24.44 -3.64
C ALA A 106 23.88 -25.98 -3.68
#